data_AF-A0A916MV79-F1
#
_entry.id   AF-A0A916MV79-F1
#
_cell.length_a   1.000
_cell.length_b   1.000
_cell.length_c   1.000
_cell.angle_alpha   90.00
_cell.angle_beta   90.00
_cell.angle_gamma   90.00
#
_symmetry.space_group_name_H-M   'P 1'
#
loop_
_entity.id
_entity.type
_entity.pdbx_description
1 polymer ?
#
loop_
_entity_poly.entity_id
_entity_poly.type
_entity_poly.pdbx_seq_one_letter_code
_entity_poly.pdbx_strand_id
1 'polypeptide(L)'
;GDPYYPVPRPENAALYKRYEEEADALENVTFVGRLASYKYYNMDQVVGQSLAAFKRLRRRHEQPAEAALEPAALQAPARTAAHSE
;
A
#
# COMPACT_ATOMS: atom_id res chain seq x y z
N GLY A 1 -15.46 28.77 -0.32
CA GLY A 1 -16.39 27.64 -0.20
C GLY A 1 -15.58 26.37 -0.15
N ASP A 2 -16.11 25.33 0.48
CA ASP A 2 -15.37 24.08 0.67
C ASP A 2 -15.25 23.28 -0.64
N PRO A 3 -14.19 22.49 -0.82
CA PRO A 3 -14.00 21.68 -2.02
C PRO A 3 -14.91 20.44 -2.00
N TYR A 4 -15.79 20.32 -3.00
CA TYR A 4 -16.72 19.17 -3.13
C TYR A 4 -16.48 18.30 -4.37
N TYR A 5 -16.09 18.92 -5.49
CA TYR A 5 -15.94 18.25 -6.79
C TYR A 5 -14.71 18.74 -7.55
N PRO A 6 -14.01 17.85 -8.29
CA PRO A 6 -12.99 18.27 -9.23
C PRO A 6 -13.62 19.04 -10.39
N VAL A 7 -12.87 19.97 -10.97
CA VAL A 7 -13.31 20.79 -12.11
C VAL A 7 -12.54 20.31 -13.34
N PRO A 8 -13.16 19.51 -14.23
CA PRO A 8 -12.45 18.90 -15.34
C PRO A 8 -12.08 19.95 -16.39
N ARG A 9 -10.83 20.41 -16.34
CA ARG A 9 -10.23 21.30 -17.33
C ARG A 9 -8.79 20.86 -17.62
N PRO A 10 -8.28 21.06 -18.85
CA PRO A 10 -6.91 20.67 -19.20
C PRO A 10 -5.86 21.22 -18.25
N GLU A 11 -5.98 22.49 -17.85
CA GLU A 11 -5.05 23.14 -16.92
C GLU A 11 -5.07 22.53 -15.52
N ASN A 12 -6.25 22.11 -15.05
CA ASN A 12 -6.40 21.46 -13.74
C ASN A 12 -5.86 20.03 -13.76
N ALA A 13 -6.05 19.31 -14.86
CA ALA A 13 -5.48 17.98 -15.04
C ALA A 13 -3.94 18.03 -15.09
N ALA A 14 -3.38 19.02 -15.80
CA ALA A 14 -1.94 19.24 -15.83
C ALA A 14 -1.37 19.59 -14.44
N LEU A 15 -2.08 20.42 -13.67
CA LEU A 15 -1.69 20.74 -12.29
C LEU A 15 -1.79 19.51 -11.37
N TYR A 16 -2.90 18.76 -11.44
CA TYR A 16 -3.07 17.53 -10.68
C TYR A 16 -1.95 16.53 -10.97
N LYS A 17 -1.54 16.38 -12.24
CA LYS A 17 -0.46 15.46 -12.61
C LYS A 17 0.85 15.75 -11.86
N ARG A 18 1.19 17.03 -11.67
CA ARG A 18 2.39 17.42 -10.89
C ARG A 18 2.27 16.98 -9.42
N TYR A 19 1.10 17.15 -8.82
CA TYR A 19 0.84 16.68 -7.46
C TYR A 19 0.79 15.16 -7.36
N GLU A 20 0.31 14.47 -8.39
CA GLU A 20 0.30 12.99 -8.46
C GLU A 20 1.74 12.47 -8.49
N GLU A 21 2.62 13.07 -9.29
CA GLU A 21 4.06 12.74 -9.34
C GLU A 21 4.75 12.96 -7.98
N GLU A 22 4.46 14.08 -7.30
CA GLU A 22 4.99 14.35 -5.95
C GLU A 22 4.43 13.38 -4.91
N ALA A 23 3.14 13.03 -5.00
CA ALA A 23 2.48 12.10 -4.09
C ALA A 23 3.03 10.67 -4.22
N ASP A 24 3.31 10.22 -5.43
CA ASP A 24 3.86 8.90 -5.71
C ASP A 24 5.30 8.72 -5.18
N ALA A 25 6.03 9.83 -4.98
CA ALA A 25 7.37 9.82 -4.38
C ALA A 25 7.36 9.66 -2.84
N LEU A 26 6.21 9.76 -2.17
CA LEU A 26 6.11 9.66 -0.71
C LEU A 26 5.97 8.19 -0.25
N GLU A 27 7.01 7.65 0.38
CA GLU A 27 7.06 6.22 0.75
C GLU A 27 6.04 5.78 1.80
N ASN A 28 5.77 6.65 2.78
CA ASN A 28 4.96 6.35 3.97
C ASN A 28 3.60 7.05 3.98
N VAL A 29 3.18 7.59 2.83
CA VAL A 29 1.88 8.26 2.66
C VAL A 29 1.11 7.57 1.54
N THR A 30 -0.21 7.47 1.68
CA THR A 30 -1.07 6.93 0.61
C THR A 30 -2.32 7.77 0.50
N PHE A 31 -2.52 8.36 -0.68
CA PHE A 31 -3.64 9.23 -0.98
C PHE A 31 -4.82 8.40 -1.53
N VAL A 32 -6.00 8.59 -0.95
CA VAL A 32 -7.23 7.88 -1.33
C VAL A 32 -8.45 8.78 -1.31
N GLY A 33 -9.46 8.45 -2.11
CA GLY A 33 -10.73 9.16 -2.16
C GLY A 33 -10.76 10.29 -3.19
N ARG A 34 -11.94 10.94 -3.25
CA ARG A 34 -12.31 11.91 -4.29
C ARG A 34 -11.34 13.09 -4.38
N LEU A 35 -11.09 13.74 -3.24
CA LEU A 35 -10.26 14.95 -3.18
C LEU A 35 -8.77 14.63 -3.37
N ALA A 36 -8.31 13.52 -2.78
CA ALA A 36 -6.91 13.14 -2.83
C ALA A 36 -6.46 12.66 -4.23
N SER A 37 -7.37 12.05 -5.01
CA SER A 37 -7.09 11.59 -6.37
C SER A 37 -7.67 12.49 -7.47
N TYR A 38 -8.23 13.64 -7.10
CA TYR A 38 -8.85 14.63 -7.99
C TYR A 38 -9.80 14.02 -9.04
N LYS A 39 -10.58 13.01 -8.63
CA LYS A 39 -11.48 12.26 -9.52
C LYS A 39 -12.91 12.38 -9.07
N TYR A 40 -13.84 12.37 -10.02
CA TYR A 40 -15.25 12.33 -9.72
C TYR A 40 -15.62 10.89 -9.33
N TYR A 41 -15.96 10.68 -8.06
CA TYR A 41 -16.35 9.38 -7.53
C TYR A 41 -17.62 9.45 -6.72
N ASN A 42 -18.48 8.43 -6.86
CA ASN A 42 -19.59 8.13 -5.95
C ASN A 42 -19.07 7.46 -4.67
N MET A 43 -19.96 7.32 -3.67
CA MET A 43 -19.59 6.78 -2.35
C MET A 43 -19.07 5.34 -2.42
N ASP A 44 -19.74 4.48 -3.19
CA ASP A 44 -19.37 3.08 -3.40
C ASP A 44 -17.97 2.95 -4.04
N GLN A 45 -17.66 3.81 -5.01
CA GLN A 45 -16.35 3.84 -5.66
C GLN A 45 -15.23 4.23 -4.68
N VAL A 46 -15.48 5.22 -3.81
CA VAL A 46 -14.53 5.60 -2.76
C VAL A 46 -14.33 4.46 -1.74
N VAL A 47 -15.40 3.80 -1.31
CA VAL A 47 -15.32 2.64 -0.40
C VAL A 47 -14.51 1.51 -1.06
N GLY A 48 -14.80 1.18 -2.32
CA GLY A 48 -14.05 0.17 -3.07
C GLY A 48 -12.57 0.50 -3.21
N GLN A 49 -12.23 1.75 -3.55
CA GLN A 49 -10.85 2.23 -3.64
C GLN A 49 -10.11 2.09 -2.30
N SER A 50 -10.75 2.48 -1.19
CA SER A 50 -10.16 2.39 0.15
C SER A 50 -9.89 0.95 0.57
N LEU A 51 -10.82 0.02 0.30
CA LEU A 51 -10.60 -1.41 0.58
C LEU A 51 -9.47 -2.00 -0.26
N ALA A 52 -9.36 -1.60 -1.53
CA ALA A 52 -8.26 -2.00 -2.39
C ALA A 52 -6.91 -1.45 -1.91
N ALA A 53 -6.86 -0.18 -1.50
CA ALA A 53 -5.67 0.45 -0.94
C ALA A 53 -5.23 -0.26 0.35
N PHE A 54 -6.18 -0.55 1.25
CA PHE A 54 -5.91 -1.30 2.48
C PHE A 54 -5.30 -2.68 2.20
N LYS A 55 -5.86 -3.45 1.25
CA LYS A 55 -5.30 -4.76 0.88
C LYS A 55 -3.85 -4.66 0.37
N ARG A 56 -3.51 -3.61 -0.40
CA ARG A 56 -2.13 -3.37 -0.88
C ARG A 56 -1.19 -3.01 0.26
N LEU A 57 -1.62 -2.10 1.14
CA LEU A 57 -0.82 -1.68 2.31
C LEU A 57 -0.59 -2.85 3.26
N ARG A 58 -1.63 -3.61 3.56
CA ARG A 58 -1.53 -4.79 4.44
C ARG A 58 -0.50 -5.79 3.92
N ARG A 59 -0.53 -6.12 2.61
CA ARG A 59 0.49 -6.97 1.97
C ARG A 59 1.90 -6.41 2.12
N ARG A 60 2.09 -5.10 1.92
CA ARG A 60 3.40 -4.43 2.08
C ARG A 60 3.92 -4.51 3.51
N HIS A 61 3.04 -4.49 4.52
CA HIS A 61 3.39 -4.60 5.93
C HIS A 61 3.48 -6.04 6.45
N GLU A 62 2.83 -7.01 5.79
CA GLU A 62 2.89 -8.43 6.12
C GLU A 62 4.14 -9.11 5.52
N GLN A 63 4.60 -8.70 4.33
CA GLN A 63 5.79 -9.24 3.67
C GLN A 63 7.16 -9.06 4.39
N PRO A 64 7.39 -8.06 5.27
CA PRO A 64 8.58 -8.01 6.12
C PRO A 64 8.64 -9.16 7.15
N ALA A 65 7.50 -9.70 7.57
CA ALA A 65 7.45 -10.75 8.59
C ALA A 65 7.70 -12.16 7.99
N GLU A 66 7.29 -12.39 6.75
CA GLU A 66 7.43 -13.69 6.09
C GLU A 66 8.86 -13.93 5.55
N ALA A 67 9.55 -12.87 5.09
CA ALA A 67 10.96 -12.95 4.70
C ALA A 67 11.93 -13.14 5.90
N ALA A 68 11.53 -12.75 7.11
CA ALA A 68 12.34 -12.88 8.32
C ALA A 68 12.31 -14.29 8.95
N LEU A 69 11.38 -15.15 8.54
CA LEU A 69 11.21 -16.50 9.11
C LEU A 69 12.03 -17.59 8.38
N GLU A 70 12.70 -17.26 7.27
CA GLU A 70 13.43 -18.21 6.39
C GLU A 70 14.98 -18.04 6.38
N PRO A 71 15.66 -17.93 7.53
CA PRO A 71 17.01 -18.49 7.58
C PRO A 71 17.29 -19.41 8.79
N ALA A 72 16.32 -19.63 9.68
CA ALA A 72 16.56 -20.40 10.91
C ALA A 72 16.21 -21.90 10.79
N ALA A 73 15.41 -22.32 9.81
CA ALA A 73 14.89 -23.68 9.74
C ALA A 73 15.88 -24.73 9.17
N LEU A 74 17.01 -24.30 8.57
CA LEU A 74 17.95 -25.22 7.91
C LEU A 74 19.24 -25.54 8.70
N GLN A 75 19.38 -25.08 9.95
CA GLN A 75 20.61 -25.28 10.76
C GLN A 75 20.40 -26.04 12.08
N ALA A 76 19.44 -26.96 12.15
CA ALA A 76 19.44 -27.93 13.26
C ALA A 76 20.37 -29.10 12.91
N PRO A 77 21.50 -29.32 13.62
CA PRO A 77 22.31 -30.51 13.40
C PRO A 77 21.50 -31.74 13.79
N ALA A 78 21.52 -32.75 12.91
CA ALA A 78 20.93 -34.05 13.15
C ALA A 78 21.43 -34.60 14.50
N ARG A 79 20.50 -34.93 15.40
CA ARG A 79 20.81 -35.58 16.68
C ARG A 79 21.53 -36.89 16.39
N THR A 80 22.81 -36.96 16.73
CA THR A 80 23.54 -38.24 16.82
C THR A 80 22.94 -39.05 17.93
N ALA A 81 22.36 -40.20 17.56
CA ALA A 81 22.06 -41.29 18.47
C ALA A 81 23.36 -42.02 18.84
N ALA A 82 23.60 -42.26 20.13
CA ALA A 82 24.50 -43.28 20.68
C ALA A 82 24.16 -43.40 22.18
N HIS A 83 23.48 -44.47 22.63
CA HIS A 83 24.06 -45.74 23.13
C HIS A 83 24.96 -45.49 24.35
N SER A 84 24.47 -45.72 25.58
CA SER A 84 24.52 -47.00 26.33
C SER A 84 25.85 -47.17 27.07
N GLU A 85 25.72 -47.42 28.39
CA GLU A 85 26.74 -47.83 29.40
C GLU A 85 27.59 -46.75 30.08
#